data_AF-A0A2W2GWS1-F1
#
_entry.id   AF-A0A2W2GWS1-F1
#
_cell.length_a   1.000
_cell.length_b   1.000
_cell.length_c   1.000
_cell.angle_alpha   90.00
_cell.angle_beta   90.00
_cell.angle_gamma   90.00
#
_symmetry.space_group_name_H-M   'P 1'
#
loop_
_entity.id
_entity.type
_entity.pdbx_description
1 polymer ?
#
loop_
_entity_poly.entity_id
_entity_poly.type
_entity_poly.pdbx_seq_one_letter_code
_entity_poly.pdbx_strand_id
1 'polypeptide(L)'
;MTLFRSYLKARARHEGRARPAATVRHVHLSDAPMVFVPLRMAGEAAAPLGAMVGCDPAEPRLLVVPQPRDRDLRFAFAAELASVMVPYIERYAADSEEVEARTPYPRCLDAPQIIVPNRGALAFVRLLGRSTRFRRTDGPHAVDPLVPVLGRWLTYLHGRGEYAGSAMLLSLTDALAAHWVTGQSDAEDTDPAALLGWIDPPAGMTGPEAAAVAEDPRRSPPPGPDTDPDFDRRVLQPSIADYDASGSADRVRAALHDQLRPTWDLVWRGVALLRTLPEAPSAVLRWERDRASLAGENARIAEGGLSQGRWDSAVAAARRLAMLEIAQQTYEAGRAFDDPLVMAEYRAEGVAFAGEVVAVEPDRKIIPPGGKRPVVRPLVTVKTADPLRLAPGKKVLSPSRPRQAGQILSAEDGTVVVQINGGVKDGVPEVGETVCYADLDPSGGRRPPLPALEETPWTHGGPPQEYVPTDEDAQEAWS
;
A
#
# COMPACT_ATOMS: atom_id res chain seq x y z
N MET A 1 -5.30 -7.65 16.76
CA MET A 1 -4.72 -8.94 16.32
C MET A 1 -5.78 -10.01 16.45
N THR A 2 -6.05 -10.74 15.37
CA THR A 2 -7.11 -11.74 15.31
C THR A 2 -6.68 -13.07 15.95
N LEU A 3 -7.63 -13.97 16.22
CA LEU A 3 -7.31 -15.31 16.74
C LEU A 3 -6.41 -16.08 15.77
N PHE A 4 -6.72 -16.00 14.48
CA PHE A 4 -5.98 -16.70 13.44
C PHE A 4 -4.53 -16.21 13.32
N ARG A 5 -4.31 -14.89 13.27
CA ARG A 5 -2.94 -14.34 13.27
C ARG A 5 -2.19 -14.69 14.55
N SER A 6 -2.85 -14.70 15.70
CA SER A 6 -2.23 -15.12 16.98
C SER A 6 -1.77 -16.58 16.92
N TYR A 7 -2.59 -17.47 16.36
CA TYR A 7 -2.23 -18.87 16.12
C TYR A 7 -1.03 -18.98 15.18
N LEU A 8 -1.01 -18.23 14.06
CA LEU A 8 0.12 -18.22 13.13
C LEU A 8 1.41 -17.72 13.78
N LYS A 9 1.35 -16.68 14.64
CA LYS A 9 2.51 -16.20 15.41
C LYS A 9 3.05 -17.26 16.35
N ALA A 10 2.17 -17.90 17.13
CA ALA A 10 2.58 -18.98 18.04
C ALA A 10 3.21 -20.15 17.28
N ARG A 11 2.64 -20.51 16.13
CA ARG A 11 3.17 -21.54 15.25
C ARG A 11 4.52 -21.16 14.64
N ALA A 12 4.67 -19.91 14.18
CA ALA A 12 5.93 -19.39 13.66
C ALA A 12 7.04 -19.49 14.70
N ARG A 13 6.74 -19.08 15.94
CA ARG A 13 7.67 -19.17 17.07
C ARG A 13 8.06 -20.62 17.40
N HIS A 14 7.09 -21.54 17.38
CA HIS A 14 7.33 -22.96 17.65
C HIS A 14 8.16 -23.64 16.56
N GLU A 15 7.86 -23.38 15.30
CA GLU A 15 8.54 -24.00 14.15
C GLU A 15 9.84 -23.27 13.77
N GLY A 16 10.13 -22.12 14.38
CA GLY A 16 11.33 -21.33 14.11
C GLY A 16 11.37 -20.73 12.70
N ARG A 17 10.23 -20.50 12.06
CA ARG A 17 10.13 -19.93 10.70
C ARG A 17 8.81 -19.19 10.51
N ALA A 18 8.77 -18.16 9.68
CA ALA A 18 7.53 -17.47 9.37
C ALA A 18 6.49 -18.41 8.77
N ARG A 19 5.22 -18.17 9.08
CA ARG A 19 4.08 -18.89 8.49
C ARG A 19 3.46 -18.06 7.39
N PRO A 20 3.13 -18.66 6.24
CA PRO A 20 2.29 -17.98 5.25
C PRO A 20 0.97 -17.55 5.88
N ALA A 21 0.53 -16.34 5.58
CA ALA A 21 -0.80 -15.80 5.85
C ALA A 21 -1.59 -15.51 4.58
N ALA A 22 -0.96 -15.68 3.41
CA ALA A 22 -1.58 -15.64 2.10
C ALA A 22 -0.96 -16.72 1.19
N THR A 23 -1.74 -17.20 0.23
CA THR A 23 -1.37 -18.13 -0.83
C THR A 23 -1.14 -17.45 -2.18
N VAL A 24 -1.66 -16.24 -2.34
CA VAL A 24 -1.49 -15.36 -3.51
C VAL A 24 -0.89 -14.02 -3.07
N ARG A 25 -0.19 -13.31 -3.96
CA ARG A 25 0.21 -11.93 -3.71
C ARG A 25 -0.96 -10.98 -3.92
N HIS A 26 -1.34 -10.22 -2.91
CA HIS A 26 -2.40 -9.22 -2.98
C HIS A 26 -1.91 -7.83 -3.37
N VAL A 27 -0.70 -7.77 -3.93
CA VAL A 27 -0.07 -6.55 -4.40
C VAL A 27 0.41 -6.79 -5.83
N HIS A 28 0.19 -5.80 -6.70
CA HIS A 28 0.79 -5.80 -8.03
C HIS A 28 2.30 -5.62 -7.90
N LEU A 29 3.09 -6.32 -8.71
CA LEU A 29 4.53 -6.09 -8.80
C LEU A 29 4.89 -5.85 -10.26
N SER A 30 5.38 -4.65 -10.55
CA SER A 30 5.89 -4.29 -11.87
C SER A 30 7.10 -5.18 -12.21
N ASP A 31 7.35 -5.38 -13.50
CA ASP A 31 8.56 -6.05 -13.97
C ASP A 31 9.82 -5.21 -13.69
N ALA A 32 9.69 -3.88 -13.73
CA ALA A 32 10.76 -2.91 -13.48
C ALA A 32 10.35 -1.87 -12.41
N PRO A 33 10.15 -2.30 -11.15
CA PRO A 33 9.87 -1.38 -10.06
C PRO A 33 11.11 -0.53 -9.78
N MET A 34 10.91 0.72 -9.40
CA MET A 34 11.98 1.56 -8.89
C MET A 34 12.15 1.33 -7.39
N VAL A 35 13.31 0.85 -6.97
CA VAL A 35 13.68 0.81 -5.55
C VAL A 35 14.25 2.16 -5.14
N PHE A 36 13.82 2.66 -3.98
CA PHE A 36 14.31 3.89 -3.37
C PHE A 36 14.62 3.67 -1.88
N VAL A 37 15.91 3.73 -1.53
CA VAL A 37 16.40 3.57 -0.16
C VAL A 37 17.01 4.91 0.30
N PRO A 38 16.25 5.75 1.01
CA PRO A 38 16.74 7.04 1.48
C PRO A 38 17.44 6.94 2.84
N LEU A 39 18.40 7.85 3.06
CA LEU A 39 18.93 8.20 4.38
C LEU A 39 18.76 9.70 4.64
N ARG A 40 18.55 10.05 5.90
CA ARG A 40 18.51 11.42 6.40
C ARG A 40 19.54 11.62 7.50
N MET A 41 19.91 12.87 7.73
CA MET A 41 20.71 13.22 8.91
C MET A 41 19.87 13.01 10.18
N ALA A 42 20.43 12.29 11.15
CA ALA A 42 19.81 12.13 12.45
C ALA A 42 19.53 13.49 13.11
N GLY A 43 18.34 13.65 13.71
CA GLY A 43 17.93 14.90 14.36
C GLY A 43 17.38 15.99 13.44
N GLU A 44 17.53 15.87 12.10
CA GLU A 44 16.92 16.77 11.12
C GLU A 44 15.86 16.02 10.30
N ALA A 45 14.61 16.49 10.34
CA ALA A 45 13.48 15.73 9.79
C ALA A 45 13.49 15.61 8.24
N ALA A 46 14.15 16.54 7.54
CA ALA A 46 14.16 16.61 6.07
C ALA A 46 15.53 16.52 5.41
N ALA A 47 16.63 16.56 6.16
CA ALA A 47 17.94 16.75 5.55
C ALA A 47 18.41 15.45 4.88
N PRO A 48 18.38 15.34 3.54
CA PRO A 48 18.86 14.14 2.87
C PRO A 48 20.36 13.97 3.16
N LEU A 49 20.74 12.75 3.50
CA LEU A 49 22.14 12.36 3.64
C LEU A 49 22.63 11.65 2.37
N GLY A 50 21.78 10.79 1.82
CA GLY A 50 22.03 10.07 0.58
C GLY A 50 20.87 9.15 0.24
N ALA A 51 20.94 8.51 -0.92
CA ALA A 51 19.98 7.49 -1.32
C ALA A 51 20.57 6.54 -2.36
N MET A 52 20.12 5.28 -2.34
CA MET A 52 20.21 4.40 -3.50
C MET A 52 18.87 4.37 -4.23
N VAL A 53 18.90 4.57 -5.55
CA VAL A 53 17.73 4.58 -6.41
C VAL A 53 18.00 3.86 -7.73
N GLY A 54 17.01 3.11 -8.24
CA GLY A 54 17.13 2.46 -9.55
C GLY A 54 16.17 1.29 -9.74
N CYS A 55 16.20 0.71 -10.94
CA CYS A 55 15.34 -0.42 -11.33
C CYS A 55 16.10 -1.73 -11.57
N ASP A 56 17.44 -1.69 -11.52
CA ASP A 56 18.30 -2.87 -11.70
C ASP A 56 19.00 -3.21 -10.37
N PRO A 57 18.79 -4.41 -9.80
CA PRO A 57 19.46 -4.82 -8.56
C PRO A 57 21.00 -4.75 -8.63
N ALA A 58 21.61 -4.94 -9.80
CA ALA A 58 23.06 -4.93 -9.97
C ALA A 58 23.64 -3.51 -10.10
N GLU A 59 22.85 -2.54 -10.52
CA GLU A 59 23.31 -1.17 -10.85
C GLU A 59 22.55 -0.09 -10.06
N PRO A 60 22.68 -0.03 -8.71
CA PRO A 60 22.12 1.05 -7.94
C PRO A 60 22.78 2.39 -8.28
N ARG A 61 21.98 3.45 -8.48
CA ARG A 61 22.50 4.82 -8.52
C ARG A 61 22.57 5.38 -7.10
N LEU A 62 23.79 5.69 -6.67
CA LEU A 62 24.07 6.29 -5.35
C LEU A 62 24.13 7.82 -5.44
N LEU A 63 23.22 8.48 -4.72
CA LEU A 63 23.17 9.92 -4.50
C LEU A 63 23.70 10.26 -3.11
N VAL A 64 24.53 11.28 -2.98
CA VAL A 64 25.27 11.61 -1.74
C VAL A 64 25.18 13.11 -1.48
N VAL A 65 24.89 13.49 -0.24
CA VAL A 65 25.02 14.86 0.24
C VAL A 65 26.24 14.92 1.15
N PRO A 66 27.40 15.38 0.66
CA PRO A 66 28.65 15.26 1.40
C PRO A 66 28.71 16.16 2.65
N GLN A 67 27.98 17.29 2.64
CA GLN A 67 27.75 18.12 3.82
C GLN A 67 26.24 18.38 3.95
N PRO A 68 25.50 17.57 4.74
CA PRO A 68 24.05 17.69 4.76
C PRO A 68 23.53 18.93 5.47
N ARG A 69 24.39 19.81 6.03
CA ARG A 69 23.99 21.15 6.53
C ARG A 69 24.03 22.23 5.46
N ASP A 70 24.63 21.95 4.31
CA ASP A 70 24.69 22.86 3.19
C ASP A 70 23.39 22.78 2.38
N ARG A 71 22.68 23.91 2.26
CA ARG A 71 21.40 23.99 1.56
C ARG A 71 21.53 23.77 0.06
N ASP A 72 22.62 24.22 -0.56
CA ASP A 72 22.82 24.10 -2.00
C ASP A 72 23.07 22.64 -2.38
N LEU A 73 23.83 21.91 -1.55
CA LEU A 73 24.04 20.47 -1.72
C LEU A 73 22.75 19.66 -1.54
N ARG A 74 21.87 20.07 -0.62
CA ARG A 74 20.53 19.44 -0.48
C ARG A 74 19.69 19.62 -1.74
N PHE A 75 19.73 20.79 -2.37
CA PHE A 75 19.01 21.03 -3.63
C PHE A 75 19.66 20.32 -4.82
N ALA A 76 20.99 20.23 -4.86
CA ALA A 76 21.69 19.43 -5.84
C ALA A 76 21.27 17.95 -5.76
N PHE A 77 21.16 17.39 -4.55
CA PHE A 77 20.60 16.06 -4.34
C PHE A 77 19.15 15.94 -4.84
N ALA A 78 18.30 16.91 -4.55
CA ALA A 78 16.91 16.90 -5.03
C ALA A 78 16.84 16.95 -6.56
N ALA A 79 17.71 17.73 -7.21
CA ALA A 79 17.81 17.81 -8.67
C ALA A 79 18.31 16.48 -9.27
N GLU A 80 19.34 15.87 -8.68
CA GLU A 80 19.83 14.56 -9.12
C GLU A 80 18.78 13.47 -8.96
N LEU A 81 18.05 13.46 -7.84
CA LEU A 81 16.95 12.51 -7.63
C LEU A 81 15.82 12.74 -8.64
N ALA A 82 15.47 14.00 -8.89
CA ALA A 82 14.45 14.36 -9.87
C ALA A 82 14.85 13.89 -11.28
N SER A 83 16.13 14.01 -11.65
CA SER A 83 16.67 13.51 -12.93
C SER A 83 16.50 12.00 -13.12
N VAL A 84 16.29 11.23 -12.05
CA VAL A 84 16.05 9.78 -12.09
C VAL A 84 14.57 9.46 -12.03
N MET A 85 13.88 10.00 -11.02
CA MET A 85 12.51 9.59 -10.71
C MET A 85 11.48 10.20 -11.65
N VAL A 86 11.65 11.47 -12.06
CA VAL A 86 10.67 12.14 -12.93
C VAL A 86 10.57 11.45 -14.30
N PRO A 87 11.68 11.17 -15.02
CA PRO A 87 11.59 10.45 -16.28
C PRO A 87 11.00 9.05 -16.14
N TYR A 88 11.27 8.34 -15.04
CA TYR A 88 10.65 7.05 -14.76
C TYR A 88 9.13 7.15 -14.63
N ILE A 89 8.63 8.13 -13.87
CA ILE A 89 7.20 8.35 -13.64
C ILE A 89 6.51 8.80 -14.92
N GLU A 90 7.07 9.80 -15.60
CA GLU A 90 6.48 10.40 -16.80
C GLU A 90 6.42 9.43 -17.98
N ARG A 91 7.36 8.47 -18.07
CA ARG A 91 7.29 7.38 -19.05
C ARG A 91 5.98 6.60 -18.97
N TYR A 92 5.46 6.36 -17.75
CA TYR A 92 4.18 5.66 -17.56
C TYR A 92 2.98 6.59 -17.71
N ALA A 93 3.14 7.87 -17.37
CA ALA A 93 2.09 8.87 -17.46
C ALA A 93 1.82 9.32 -18.92
N ALA A 94 2.80 9.17 -19.82
CA ALA A 94 2.77 9.68 -21.18
C ALA A 94 1.67 9.06 -22.06
N ASP A 95 1.48 7.74 -21.96
CA ASP A 95 0.57 7.00 -22.84
C ASP A 95 -0.69 6.55 -22.08
N SER A 96 -1.86 6.93 -22.59
CA SER A 96 -3.16 6.54 -22.05
C SER A 96 -4.13 6.10 -23.14
N GLU A 97 -5.04 5.22 -22.76
CA GLU A 97 -6.16 4.74 -23.56
C GLU A 97 -7.48 5.22 -22.97
N GLU A 98 -8.50 5.37 -23.82
CA GLU A 98 -9.87 5.58 -23.37
C GLU A 98 -10.54 4.23 -23.12
N VAL A 99 -11.01 4.00 -21.90
CA VAL A 99 -11.69 2.75 -21.55
C VAL A 99 -13.18 2.89 -21.83
N GLU A 100 -13.70 2.03 -22.71
CA GLU A 100 -15.14 1.93 -22.97
C GLU A 100 -15.87 1.40 -21.72
N ALA A 101 -16.60 2.29 -21.07
CA ALA A 101 -17.49 1.97 -19.97
C ALA A 101 -18.80 2.77 -20.13
N ARG A 102 -19.76 2.59 -19.22
CA ARG A 102 -20.99 3.41 -19.20
C ARG A 102 -20.68 4.91 -19.22
N THR A 103 -19.56 5.29 -18.60
CA THR A 103 -18.96 6.61 -18.71
C THR A 103 -17.49 6.38 -19.08
N PRO A 104 -17.07 6.70 -20.31
CA PRO A 104 -15.67 6.57 -20.73
C PRO A 104 -14.74 7.33 -19.80
N TYR A 105 -13.54 6.79 -19.58
CA TYR A 105 -12.53 7.43 -18.75
C TYR A 105 -11.11 7.11 -19.27
N PRO A 106 -10.15 8.05 -19.11
CA PRO A 106 -8.76 7.81 -19.50
C PRO A 106 -8.05 6.90 -18.50
N ARG A 107 -7.15 6.04 -19.01
CA ARG A 107 -6.33 5.14 -18.21
C ARG A 107 -4.94 5.02 -18.82
N CYS A 108 -3.88 5.23 -18.05
CA CYS A 108 -2.50 5.00 -18.54
C CYS A 108 -2.32 3.54 -18.96
N LEU A 109 -1.43 3.23 -19.91
CA LEU A 109 -1.17 1.85 -20.32
C LEU A 109 -0.57 1.00 -19.19
N ASP A 110 0.21 1.63 -18.32
CA ASP A 110 0.75 1.05 -17.09
C ASP A 110 0.98 2.19 -16.06
N ALA A 111 1.53 1.90 -14.89
CA ALA A 111 1.79 2.90 -13.86
C ALA A 111 3.18 2.72 -13.20
N PRO A 112 3.80 3.79 -12.65
CA PRO A 112 5.05 3.67 -11.93
C PRO A 112 4.83 2.90 -10.62
N GLN A 113 5.80 2.06 -10.26
CA GLN A 113 5.85 1.41 -8.96
C GLN A 113 7.16 1.73 -8.27
N ILE A 114 7.05 2.36 -7.09
CA ILE A 114 8.19 2.71 -6.25
C ILE A 114 8.13 1.88 -4.97
N ILE A 115 9.22 1.18 -4.67
CA ILE A 115 9.33 0.33 -3.49
C ILE A 115 10.39 0.92 -2.56
N VAL A 116 10.00 1.17 -1.32
CA VAL A 116 10.88 1.64 -0.25
C VAL A 116 11.03 0.54 0.82
N PRO A 117 12.10 0.53 1.62
CA PRO A 117 12.36 -0.57 2.54
C PRO A 117 11.28 -0.72 3.63
N ASN A 118 10.81 0.40 4.19
CA ASN A 118 9.91 0.39 5.35
C ASN A 118 9.04 1.67 5.41
N ARG A 119 8.19 1.77 6.44
CA ARG A 119 7.33 2.94 6.70
C ARG A 119 8.09 4.23 7.00
N GLY A 120 9.30 4.15 7.58
CA GLY A 120 10.14 5.30 7.80
C GLY A 120 10.54 5.95 6.47
N ALA A 121 10.93 5.14 5.49
CA ALA A 121 11.25 5.62 4.16
C ALA A 121 10.01 6.18 3.42
N LEU A 122 8.81 5.59 3.61
CA LEU A 122 7.55 6.19 3.13
C LEU A 122 7.31 7.58 3.72
N ALA A 123 7.54 7.73 5.03
CA ALA A 123 7.42 9.02 5.70
C ALA A 123 8.43 10.03 5.13
N PHE A 124 9.66 9.60 4.82
CA PHE A 124 10.66 10.45 4.16
C PHE A 124 10.22 10.89 2.76
N VAL A 125 9.64 9.99 1.93
CA VAL A 125 9.08 10.35 0.61
C VAL A 125 8.02 11.45 0.73
N ARG A 126 7.11 11.34 1.71
CA ARG A 126 6.09 12.37 2.00
C ARG A 126 6.72 13.72 2.28
N LEU A 127 7.75 13.73 3.12
CA LEU A 127 8.44 14.94 3.53
C LEU A 127 9.20 15.59 2.38
N LEU A 128 9.86 14.78 1.55
CA LEU A 128 10.53 15.24 0.35
C LEU A 128 9.56 15.85 -0.66
N GLY A 129 8.39 15.22 -0.86
CA GLY A 129 7.33 15.77 -1.71
C GLY A 129 6.85 17.14 -1.24
N ARG A 130 6.63 17.29 0.07
CA ARG A 130 6.23 18.56 0.69
C ARG A 130 7.28 19.65 0.56
N SER A 131 8.55 19.33 0.81
CA SER A 131 9.64 20.30 0.84
C SER A 131 10.07 20.81 -0.54
N THR A 132 9.65 20.13 -1.62
CA THR A 132 10.07 20.43 -3.00
C THR A 132 8.95 20.97 -3.90
N ARG A 133 7.67 20.59 -3.70
CA ARG A 133 6.57 20.89 -4.65
C ARG A 133 6.21 22.37 -4.87
N PHE A 134 6.65 23.25 -3.98
CA PHE A 134 6.43 24.70 -4.05
C PHE A 134 7.72 25.49 -4.32
N ARG A 135 8.83 24.80 -4.64
CA ARG A 135 10.09 25.49 -4.97
C ARG A 135 9.97 26.20 -6.30
N ARG A 136 10.54 27.41 -6.36
CA ARG A 136 10.54 28.27 -7.54
C ARG A 136 11.76 27.97 -8.41
N THR A 137 11.56 28.07 -9.72
CA THR A 137 12.60 27.88 -10.73
C THR A 137 13.21 29.21 -11.18
N ASP A 138 12.74 30.31 -10.60
CA ASP A 138 13.17 31.68 -10.84
C ASP A 138 13.52 32.40 -9.52
N GLY A 139 14.24 33.52 -9.63
CA GLY A 139 14.62 34.34 -8.48
C GLY A 139 15.91 33.90 -7.76
N PRO A 140 16.23 34.52 -6.61
CA PRO A 140 17.52 34.37 -5.93
C PRO A 140 17.76 32.98 -5.29
N HIS A 141 16.73 32.14 -5.17
CA HIS A 141 16.80 30.79 -4.63
C HIS A 141 16.19 29.77 -5.60
N ALA A 142 16.37 30.01 -6.90
CA ALA A 142 15.88 29.14 -7.96
C ALA A 142 16.48 27.73 -7.82
N VAL A 143 15.63 26.72 -7.95
CA VAL A 143 16.04 25.31 -8.03
C VAL A 143 15.93 24.80 -9.46
N ASP A 144 16.53 23.63 -9.73
CA ASP A 144 16.36 22.93 -11.00
C ASP A 144 14.86 22.72 -11.32
N PRO A 145 14.40 22.93 -12.57
CA PRO A 145 13.00 22.79 -12.96
C PRO A 145 12.34 21.45 -12.63
N LEU A 146 13.11 20.36 -12.54
CA LEU A 146 12.58 19.04 -12.20
C LEU A 146 12.29 18.89 -10.70
N VAL A 147 12.86 19.73 -9.82
CA VAL A 147 12.65 19.63 -8.36
C VAL A 147 11.18 19.84 -7.96
N PRO A 148 10.49 20.92 -8.37
CA PRO A 148 9.06 21.06 -8.05
C PRO A 148 8.18 20.02 -8.75
N VAL A 149 8.57 19.54 -9.94
CA VAL A 149 7.88 18.43 -10.64
C VAL A 149 7.95 17.15 -9.81
N LEU A 150 9.15 16.78 -9.33
CA LEU A 150 9.36 15.68 -8.40
C LEU A 150 8.48 15.84 -7.17
N GLY A 151 8.47 17.03 -6.56
CA GLY A 151 7.67 17.28 -5.37
C GLY A 151 6.18 17.02 -5.54
N ARG A 152 5.62 17.43 -6.69
CA ARG A 152 4.22 17.15 -7.05
C ARG A 152 3.98 15.66 -7.19
N TRP A 153 4.84 14.95 -7.93
CA TRP A 153 4.73 13.50 -8.11
C TRP A 153 4.85 12.72 -6.79
N LEU A 154 5.84 13.04 -5.94
CA LEU A 154 6.01 12.37 -4.64
C LEU A 154 4.83 12.65 -3.70
N THR A 155 4.27 13.87 -3.75
CA THR A 155 3.06 14.20 -2.98
C THR A 155 1.86 13.36 -3.45
N TYR A 156 1.65 13.26 -4.76
CA TYR A 156 0.61 12.42 -5.35
C TYR A 156 0.80 10.94 -5.00
N LEU A 157 1.98 10.38 -5.25
CA LEU A 157 2.31 8.97 -4.99
C LEU A 157 2.14 8.61 -3.52
N HIS A 158 2.57 9.50 -2.61
CA HIS A 158 2.32 9.32 -1.18
C HIS A 158 0.82 9.31 -0.86
N GLY A 159 0.07 10.29 -1.38
CA GLY A 159 -1.38 10.34 -1.20
C GLY A 159 -2.10 9.11 -1.75
N ARG A 160 -1.59 8.52 -2.84
CA ARG A 160 -2.06 7.24 -3.39
C ARG A 160 -1.67 6.04 -2.56
N GLY A 161 -0.49 6.03 -1.94
CA GLY A 161 -0.04 4.97 -1.04
C GLY A 161 -0.92 4.80 0.21
N GLU A 162 -1.72 5.81 0.58
CA GLU A 162 -2.68 5.72 1.68
C GLU A 162 -3.95 4.92 1.31
N TYR A 163 -4.24 4.75 0.02
CA TYR A 163 -5.38 3.95 -0.43
C TYR A 163 -5.03 2.46 -0.34
N ALA A 164 -5.79 1.72 0.47
CA ALA A 164 -5.58 0.29 0.63
C ALA A 164 -5.58 -0.44 -0.72
N GLY A 165 -4.52 -1.21 -0.94
CA GLY A 165 -4.33 -2.00 -2.16
C GLY A 165 -3.85 -1.24 -3.39
N SER A 166 -3.59 0.07 -3.29
CA SER A 166 -2.73 0.79 -4.23
C SER A 166 -1.32 0.17 -4.23
N ALA A 167 -0.70 0.10 -5.41
CA ALA A 167 0.61 -0.51 -5.58
C ALA A 167 1.67 0.44 -6.18
N MET A 168 1.36 1.73 -6.34
CA MET A 168 2.28 2.71 -6.94
C MET A 168 3.42 3.13 -6.01
N LEU A 169 3.20 3.12 -4.69
CA LEU A 169 4.20 3.38 -3.67
C LEU A 169 4.05 2.38 -2.52
N LEU A 170 5.04 1.52 -2.34
CA LEU A 170 4.98 0.39 -1.41
C LEU A 170 6.12 0.41 -0.40
N SER A 171 5.79 0.11 0.85
CA SER A 171 6.76 -0.34 1.85
C SER A 171 6.94 -1.85 1.71
N LEU A 172 8.19 -2.30 1.55
CA LEU A 172 8.50 -3.71 1.43
C LEU A 172 8.06 -4.49 2.68
N THR A 173 8.36 -3.97 3.88
CA THR A 173 7.99 -4.68 5.11
C THR A 173 6.48 -4.83 5.25
N ASP A 174 5.70 -3.83 4.86
CA ASP A 174 4.23 -3.93 4.84
C ASP A 174 3.75 -4.98 3.82
N ALA A 175 4.34 -5.00 2.63
CA ALA A 175 4.04 -6.00 1.62
C ALA A 175 4.39 -7.41 2.13
N LEU A 176 5.55 -7.63 2.75
CA LEU A 176 5.94 -8.92 3.31
C LEU A 176 5.04 -9.34 4.49
N ALA A 177 4.77 -8.45 5.46
CA ALA A 177 3.94 -8.73 6.64
C ALA A 177 2.46 -9.01 6.31
N ALA A 178 2.01 -8.59 5.11
CA ALA A 178 0.70 -8.95 4.58
C ALA A 178 0.60 -10.43 4.15
N HIS A 179 1.72 -11.07 3.81
CA HIS A 179 1.78 -12.43 3.25
C HIS A 179 2.45 -13.44 4.18
N TRP A 180 3.29 -13.00 5.11
CA TRP A 180 3.94 -13.86 6.10
C TRP A 180 3.72 -13.33 7.53
N VAL A 181 3.62 -14.25 8.47
CA VAL A 181 3.51 -13.99 9.91
C VAL A 181 4.72 -14.58 10.61
N THR A 182 5.47 -13.72 11.30
CA THR A 182 6.66 -14.09 12.06
C THR A 182 6.30 -14.44 13.51
N GLY A 183 7.27 -14.95 14.26
CA GLY A 183 7.13 -15.15 15.72
C GLY A 183 7.47 -13.92 16.56
N GLN A 184 7.78 -12.78 15.92
CA GLN A 184 8.22 -11.54 16.57
C GLN A 184 7.09 -10.49 16.62
N SER A 185 7.37 -9.35 17.23
CA SER A 185 6.44 -8.23 17.31
C SER A 185 6.32 -7.49 15.98
N ASP A 186 5.20 -6.78 15.78
CA ASP A 186 4.98 -5.97 14.57
C ASP A 186 6.00 -4.82 14.46
N ALA A 187 6.61 -4.40 15.58
CA ALA A 187 7.67 -3.39 15.59
C ALA A 187 8.99 -3.97 15.06
N GLU A 188 9.35 -5.20 15.44
CA GLU A 188 10.53 -5.90 14.91
C GLU A 188 10.36 -6.25 13.43
N ASP A 189 9.13 -6.51 12.97
CA ASP A 189 8.83 -6.72 11.54
C ASP A 189 9.06 -5.45 10.68
N THR A 190 9.34 -4.29 11.27
CA THR A 190 9.69 -3.08 10.51
C THR A 190 11.14 -3.06 9.99
N ASP A 191 11.98 -3.97 10.49
CA ASP A 191 13.32 -4.21 9.97
C ASP A 191 13.27 -5.28 8.86
N PRO A 192 13.60 -4.93 7.58
CA PRO A 192 13.58 -5.88 6.49
C PRO A 192 14.59 -7.02 6.67
N ALA A 193 15.73 -6.80 7.34
CA ALA A 193 16.73 -7.84 7.58
C ALA A 193 16.17 -8.91 8.54
N ALA A 194 15.60 -8.49 9.66
CA ALA A 194 14.97 -9.39 10.63
C ALA A 194 13.75 -10.11 10.03
N LEU A 195 12.87 -9.37 9.34
CA LEU A 195 11.68 -9.94 8.70
C LEU A 195 12.04 -10.98 7.63
N LEU A 196 13.01 -10.68 6.75
CA LEU A 196 13.48 -11.64 5.75
C LEU A 196 14.21 -12.83 6.39
N GLY A 197 14.91 -12.62 7.51
CA GLY A 197 15.47 -13.70 8.31
C GLY A 197 14.42 -14.70 8.80
N TRP A 198 13.22 -14.25 9.15
CA TRP A 198 12.11 -15.13 9.50
C TRP A 198 11.47 -15.85 8.31
N ILE A 199 11.31 -15.15 7.18
CA ILE A 199 10.63 -15.66 5.98
C ILE A 199 11.51 -16.68 5.26
N ASP A 200 12.76 -16.32 5.06
CA ASP A 200 13.75 -17.07 4.33
C ASP A 200 15.11 -17.01 5.06
N PRO A 201 15.26 -17.72 6.19
CA PRO A 201 16.53 -17.74 6.92
C PRO A 201 17.64 -18.34 6.06
N PRO A 202 18.91 -17.89 6.23
CA PRO A 202 20.07 -18.55 5.66
C PRO A 202 20.11 -20.05 5.99
N ALA A 203 20.74 -20.84 5.12
CA ALA A 203 20.85 -22.29 5.31
C ALA A 203 21.50 -22.62 6.66
N GLY A 204 20.86 -23.50 7.43
CA GLY A 204 21.33 -23.92 8.76
C GLY A 204 20.94 -22.99 9.91
N MET A 205 20.20 -21.91 9.65
CA MET A 205 19.65 -21.02 10.67
C MET A 205 18.13 -21.13 10.76
N THR A 206 17.61 -20.93 11.97
CA THR A 206 16.19 -20.65 12.22
C THR A 206 15.91 -19.15 12.04
N GLY A 207 14.63 -18.80 11.90
CA GLY A 207 14.16 -17.42 11.84
C GLY A 207 14.63 -16.56 13.03
N PRO A 208 14.45 -17.01 14.29
CA PRO A 208 14.97 -16.30 15.45
C PRO A 208 16.48 -16.05 15.43
N GLU A 209 17.27 -17.04 14.98
CA GLU A 209 18.74 -16.89 14.91
C GLU A 209 19.14 -15.89 13.83
N ALA A 210 18.50 -15.94 12.66
CA ALA A 210 18.75 -14.98 11.58
C ALA A 210 18.32 -13.56 11.98
N ALA A 211 17.19 -13.41 12.66
CA ALA A 211 16.72 -12.13 13.18
C ALA A 211 17.65 -11.55 14.25
N ALA A 212 18.15 -12.37 15.18
CA ALA A 212 19.11 -11.92 16.19
C ALA A 212 20.44 -11.44 15.57
N VAL A 213 20.87 -12.03 14.45
CA VAL A 213 22.04 -11.54 13.70
C VAL A 213 21.76 -10.17 13.07
N ALA A 214 20.52 -9.92 12.66
CA ALA A 214 20.10 -8.63 12.10
C ALA A 214 20.08 -7.49 13.11
N GLU A 215 20.02 -7.78 14.42
CA GLU A 215 20.06 -6.75 15.47
C GLU A 215 21.42 -6.07 15.61
N ASP A 216 22.51 -6.62 15.05
CA ASP A 216 23.85 -6.00 15.06
C ASP A 216 23.99 -4.96 13.94
N PRO A 217 23.99 -3.65 14.23
CA PRO A 217 24.03 -2.59 13.21
C PRO A 217 25.30 -2.60 12.36
N ARG A 218 26.37 -3.28 12.82
CA ARG A 218 27.61 -3.41 12.05
C ARG A 218 27.53 -4.50 10.98
N ARG A 219 26.60 -5.44 11.14
CA ARG A 219 26.35 -6.53 10.17
C ARG A 219 25.16 -6.21 9.29
N SER A 220 24.13 -5.63 9.89
CA SER A 220 22.89 -5.23 9.24
C SER A 220 22.64 -3.77 9.59
N PRO A 221 23.16 -2.83 8.80
CA PRO A 221 22.94 -1.42 9.06
C PRO A 221 21.45 -1.08 9.05
N PRO A 222 21.00 -0.10 9.87
CA PRO A 222 19.59 0.27 9.90
C PRO A 222 19.06 0.58 8.50
N PRO A 223 17.85 0.10 8.15
CA PRO A 223 17.28 0.17 6.80
C PRO A 223 16.85 1.57 6.34
N GLY A 224 17.28 2.61 7.06
CA GLY A 224 16.86 3.99 6.87
C GLY A 224 15.42 4.28 7.33
N PRO A 225 15.03 5.56 7.30
CA PRO A 225 15.83 6.69 6.82
C PRO A 225 16.88 7.14 7.84
N ASP A 226 16.76 6.71 9.10
CA ASP A 226 17.74 7.04 10.15
C ASP A 226 18.96 6.13 10.11
N THR A 227 20.10 6.69 10.47
CA THR A 227 21.39 6.00 10.63
C THR A 227 21.63 5.57 12.07
N ASP A 228 22.56 4.65 12.25
CA ASP A 228 23.03 4.26 13.58
C ASP A 228 23.90 5.38 14.22
N PRO A 229 23.71 5.75 15.50
CA PRO A 229 24.50 6.80 16.15
C PRO A 229 26.00 6.51 16.24
N ASP A 230 26.40 5.24 16.30
CA ASP A 230 27.80 4.83 16.35
C ASP A 230 28.44 4.98 14.94
N PHE A 231 27.70 4.64 13.87
CA PHE A 231 28.07 4.98 12.49
C PHE A 231 28.24 6.49 12.30
N ASP A 232 27.26 7.28 12.78
CA ASP A 232 27.30 8.74 12.65
C ASP A 232 28.56 9.33 13.27
N ARG A 233 28.89 8.91 14.50
CA ARG A 233 30.03 9.43 15.26
C ARG A 233 31.37 8.97 14.72
N ARG A 234 31.49 7.70 14.34
CA ARG A 234 32.79 7.06 14.06
C ARG A 234 33.15 7.03 12.58
N VAL A 235 32.15 7.08 11.70
CA VAL A 235 32.34 6.96 10.25
C VAL A 235 31.89 8.21 9.55
N LEU A 236 30.63 8.62 9.72
CA LEU A 236 30.07 9.72 8.95
C LEU A 236 30.69 11.06 9.31
N GLN A 237 30.74 11.42 10.60
CA GLN A 237 31.30 12.71 11.04
C GLN A 237 32.77 12.90 10.62
N PRO A 238 33.68 11.93 10.79
CA PRO A 238 35.03 12.03 10.24
C PRO A 238 35.09 12.15 8.71
N SER A 239 34.16 11.52 8.00
CA SER A 239 34.10 11.59 6.54
C SER A 239 33.62 12.96 6.05
N ILE A 240 32.65 13.57 6.75
CA ILE A 240 32.22 14.95 6.49
C ILE A 240 33.35 15.93 6.80
N ALA A 241 34.08 15.75 7.91
CA ALA A 241 35.22 16.62 8.25
C ALA A 241 36.34 16.54 7.20
N ASP A 242 36.55 15.36 6.61
CA ASP A 242 37.49 15.15 5.50
C ASP A 242 37.02 15.87 4.22
N TYR A 243 35.71 15.83 3.92
CA TYR A 243 35.11 16.62 2.85
C TYR A 243 35.27 18.13 3.10
N ASP A 244 34.99 18.61 4.31
CA ASP A 244 35.13 20.03 4.66
C ASP A 244 36.59 20.51 4.51
N ALA A 245 37.57 19.64 4.77
CA ALA A 245 38.99 19.96 4.67
C ALA A 245 39.56 19.84 3.24
N SER A 246 39.08 18.88 2.45
CA SER A 246 39.67 18.53 1.15
C SER A 246 38.82 18.89 -0.06
N GLY A 247 37.51 19.09 0.13
CA GLY A 247 36.51 19.19 -0.94
C GLY A 247 36.17 17.85 -1.61
N SER A 248 36.82 16.74 -1.25
CA SER A 248 36.54 15.43 -1.86
C SER A 248 35.39 14.71 -1.13
N ALA A 249 34.38 14.30 -1.89
CA ALA A 249 33.24 13.54 -1.38
C ALA A 249 33.48 12.02 -1.34
N ASP A 250 34.66 11.53 -1.75
CA ASP A 250 34.93 10.10 -1.96
C ASP A 250 34.72 9.28 -0.69
N ARG A 251 35.19 9.80 0.45
CA ARG A 251 35.07 9.10 1.74
C ARG A 251 33.62 9.03 2.22
N VAL A 252 32.85 10.12 2.06
CA VAL A 252 31.41 10.12 2.39
C VAL A 252 30.66 9.18 1.45
N ARG A 253 30.98 9.20 0.15
CA ARG A 253 30.38 8.31 -0.85
C ARG A 253 30.62 6.84 -0.51
N ALA A 254 31.85 6.46 -0.17
CA ALA A 254 32.18 5.10 0.25
C ALA A 254 31.40 4.69 1.51
N ALA A 255 31.38 5.54 2.54
CA ALA A 255 30.65 5.27 3.77
C ALA A 255 29.14 5.08 3.55
N LEU A 256 28.51 5.93 2.73
CA LEU A 256 27.09 5.81 2.42
C LEU A 256 26.78 4.64 1.50
N HIS A 257 27.69 4.29 0.58
CA HIS A 257 27.56 3.09 -0.22
C HIS A 257 27.45 1.85 0.67
N ASP A 258 28.40 1.68 1.60
CA ASP A 258 28.44 0.53 2.50
C ASP A 258 27.25 0.49 3.46
N GLN A 259 26.74 1.66 3.87
CA GLN A 259 25.54 1.78 4.69
C GLN A 259 24.25 1.39 3.95
N LEU A 260 24.11 1.80 2.68
CA LEU A 260 22.87 1.62 1.90
C LEU A 260 22.79 0.28 1.17
N ARG A 261 23.93 -0.27 0.75
CA ARG A 261 23.99 -1.47 -0.09
C ARG A 261 23.29 -2.69 0.52
N PRO A 262 23.45 -3.01 1.81
CA PRO A 262 22.76 -4.15 2.42
C PRO A 262 21.24 -4.03 2.33
N THR A 263 20.68 -2.84 2.61
CA THR A 263 19.24 -2.60 2.51
C THR A 263 18.75 -2.68 1.06
N TRP A 264 19.53 -2.17 0.10
CA TRP A 264 19.23 -2.30 -1.32
C TRP A 264 19.07 -3.78 -1.73
N ASP A 265 20.04 -4.62 -1.35
CA ASP A 265 20.02 -6.05 -1.69
C ASP A 265 18.84 -6.76 -0.99
N LEU A 266 18.53 -6.40 0.26
CA LEU A 266 17.36 -6.92 1.00
C LEU A 266 16.04 -6.54 0.32
N VAL A 267 15.93 -5.32 -0.23
CA VAL A 267 14.70 -4.91 -0.93
C VAL A 267 14.45 -5.77 -2.15
N TRP A 268 15.46 -5.97 -2.99
CA TRP A 268 15.35 -6.82 -4.16
C TRP A 268 15.10 -8.29 -3.81
N ARG A 269 15.72 -8.79 -2.73
CA ARG A 269 15.42 -10.14 -2.22
C ARG A 269 13.95 -10.28 -1.81
N GLY A 270 13.42 -9.29 -1.09
CA GLY A 270 12.01 -9.28 -0.69
C GLY A 270 11.04 -9.22 -1.89
N VAL A 271 11.37 -8.41 -2.91
CA VAL A 271 10.63 -8.38 -4.18
C VAL A 271 10.67 -9.75 -4.87
N ALA A 272 11.83 -10.41 -4.93
CA ALA A 272 11.96 -11.74 -5.51
C ALA A 272 11.11 -12.78 -4.78
N LEU A 273 11.06 -12.74 -3.44
CA LEU A 273 10.20 -13.61 -2.63
C LEU A 273 8.71 -13.38 -2.91
N LEU A 274 8.26 -12.12 -2.95
CA LEU A 274 6.87 -11.81 -3.31
C LEU A 274 6.50 -12.29 -4.72
N ARG A 275 7.44 -12.22 -5.68
CA ARG A 275 7.24 -12.73 -7.04
C ARG A 275 7.04 -14.24 -7.12
N THR A 276 7.47 -15.00 -6.11
CA THR A 276 7.21 -16.45 -6.05
C THR A 276 5.73 -16.79 -5.82
N LEU A 277 4.95 -15.84 -5.31
CA LEU A 277 3.51 -15.99 -5.12
C LEU A 277 2.76 -15.61 -6.41
N PRO A 278 1.73 -16.38 -6.81
CA PRO A 278 0.86 -16.02 -7.92
C PRO A 278 0.06 -14.74 -7.60
N GLU A 279 -0.21 -13.91 -8.61
CA GLU A 279 -0.93 -12.65 -8.41
C GLU A 279 -2.43 -12.86 -8.17
N ALA A 280 -2.96 -12.18 -7.16
CA ALA A 280 -4.37 -12.25 -6.82
C ALA A 280 -5.23 -11.57 -7.91
N PRO A 281 -6.38 -12.16 -8.31
CA PRO A 281 -7.27 -11.55 -9.31
C PRO A 281 -7.68 -10.11 -8.99
N SER A 282 -7.97 -9.79 -7.73
CA SER A 282 -8.34 -8.43 -7.34
C SER A 282 -7.17 -7.44 -7.36
N ALA A 283 -5.91 -7.90 -7.33
CA ALA A 283 -4.75 -7.01 -7.46
C ALA A 283 -4.68 -6.37 -8.85
N VAL A 284 -5.04 -7.11 -9.90
CA VAL A 284 -5.13 -6.61 -11.28
C VAL A 284 -6.14 -5.46 -11.37
N LEU A 285 -7.34 -5.64 -10.79
CA LEU A 285 -8.38 -4.62 -10.80
C LEU A 285 -7.98 -3.37 -9.99
N ARG A 286 -7.19 -3.52 -8.93
CA ARG A 286 -6.64 -2.38 -8.18
C ARG A 286 -5.58 -1.64 -8.98
N TRP A 287 -4.73 -2.37 -9.70
CA TRP A 287 -3.74 -1.77 -10.59
C TRP A 287 -4.39 -0.96 -11.72
N GLU A 288 -5.51 -1.43 -12.27
CA GLU A 288 -6.29 -0.64 -13.24
C GLU A 288 -6.78 0.70 -12.65
N ARG A 289 -7.18 0.72 -11.38
CA ARG A 289 -7.60 1.95 -10.68
C ARG A 289 -6.42 2.90 -10.45
N ASP A 290 -5.23 2.36 -10.17
CA ASP A 290 -4.00 3.15 -10.06
C ASP A 290 -3.64 3.79 -11.40
N ARG A 291 -3.68 3.02 -12.49
CA ARG A 291 -3.48 3.52 -13.86
C ARG A 291 -4.47 4.62 -14.26
N ALA A 292 -5.74 4.49 -13.88
CA ALA A 292 -6.75 5.53 -14.10
C ALA A 292 -6.49 6.77 -13.25
N SER A 293 -6.07 6.58 -12.00
CA SER A 293 -5.69 7.70 -11.13
C SER A 293 -4.46 8.44 -11.66
N LEU A 294 -3.47 7.74 -12.22
CA LEU A 294 -2.27 8.34 -12.80
C LEU A 294 -2.63 9.21 -14.00
N ALA A 295 -3.51 8.72 -14.90
CA ALA A 295 -3.97 9.49 -16.05
C ALA A 295 -4.64 10.80 -15.62
N GLY A 296 -5.49 10.74 -14.59
CA GLY A 296 -6.13 11.94 -14.03
C GLY A 296 -5.13 12.94 -13.45
N GLU A 297 -4.12 12.46 -12.71
CA GLU A 297 -3.07 13.35 -12.16
C GLU A 297 -2.18 13.95 -13.26
N ASN A 298 -1.81 13.16 -14.27
CA ASN A 298 -1.02 13.65 -15.38
C ASN A 298 -1.74 14.75 -16.17
N ALA A 299 -3.02 14.55 -16.46
CA ALA A 299 -3.86 15.57 -17.10
C ALA A 299 -3.92 16.85 -16.25
N ARG A 300 -4.13 16.70 -14.93
CA ARG A 300 -4.15 17.83 -14.00
C ARG A 300 -2.84 18.61 -14.00
N ILE A 301 -1.68 17.94 -14.03
CA ILE A 301 -0.36 18.59 -14.09
C ILE A 301 -0.16 19.29 -15.44
N ALA A 302 -0.53 18.64 -16.54
CA ALA A 302 -0.40 19.16 -17.90
C ALA A 302 -1.28 20.42 -18.13
N GLU A 303 -2.46 20.46 -17.53
CA GLU A 303 -3.38 21.61 -17.55
C GLU A 303 -2.93 22.78 -16.65
N GLY A 304 -1.76 22.67 -15.99
CA GLY A 304 -1.25 23.70 -15.09
C GLY A 304 -1.91 23.70 -13.71
N GLY A 305 -2.51 22.58 -13.30
CA GLY A 305 -3.14 22.42 -12.00
C GLY A 305 -2.17 22.71 -10.85
N LEU A 306 -2.65 23.47 -9.87
CA LEU A 306 -1.87 23.90 -8.73
C LEU A 306 -1.34 22.72 -7.91
N SER A 307 -0.15 22.86 -7.32
CA SER A 307 0.35 21.89 -6.34
C SER A 307 -0.67 21.70 -5.21
N GLN A 308 -0.82 20.47 -4.70
CA GLN A 308 -1.73 20.19 -3.59
C GLN A 308 -1.39 21.09 -2.40
N GLY A 309 -2.38 21.84 -1.94
CA GLY A 309 -2.25 22.74 -0.79
C GLY A 309 -1.84 21.99 0.47
N ARG A 310 -1.40 22.75 1.48
CA ARG A 310 -1.06 22.16 2.78
C ARG A 310 -2.26 21.53 3.48
N TRP A 311 -3.46 22.07 3.23
CA TRP A 311 -4.70 21.68 3.88
C TRP A 311 -5.78 21.40 2.84
N ASP A 312 -6.53 20.32 3.04
CA ASP A 312 -7.73 20.06 2.26
C ASP A 312 -8.88 20.96 2.75
N SER A 313 -9.77 21.36 1.82
CA SER A 313 -11.07 21.90 2.22
C SER A 313 -11.92 20.82 2.90
N ALA A 314 -12.91 21.22 3.70
CA ALA A 314 -13.73 20.27 4.45
C ALA A 314 -14.41 19.21 3.56
N VAL A 315 -14.97 19.62 2.43
CA VAL A 315 -15.61 18.69 1.47
C VAL A 315 -14.59 17.80 0.77
N ALA A 316 -13.41 18.33 0.41
CA ALA A 316 -12.33 17.52 -0.18
C ALA A 316 -11.83 16.46 0.81
N ALA A 317 -11.61 16.83 2.06
CA ALA A 317 -11.23 15.91 3.14
C ALA A 317 -12.29 14.83 3.36
N ALA A 318 -13.58 15.19 3.43
CA ALA A 318 -14.68 14.24 3.59
C ALA A 318 -14.79 13.27 2.41
N ARG A 319 -14.64 13.77 1.17
CA ARG A 319 -14.62 12.92 -0.05
C ARG A 319 -13.43 11.96 -0.01
N ARG A 320 -12.24 12.45 0.37
CA ARG A 320 -11.04 11.63 0.48
C ARG A 320 -11.20 10.53 1.54
N LEU A 321 -11.71 10.86 2.73
CA LEU A 321 -11.98 9.90 3.79
C LEU A 321 -12.94 8.79 3.34
N ALA A 322 -14.09 9.16 2.76
CA ALA A 322 -15.04 8.19 2.23
C ALA A 322 -14.40 7.27 1.18
N MET A 323 -13.50 7.80 0.35
CA MET A 323 -12.78 7.01 -0.65
C MET A 323 -11.73 6.08 -0.03
N LEU A 324 -11.07 6.48 1.06
CA LEU A 324 -10.14 5.62 1.81
C LEU A 324 -10.89 4.47 2.50
N GLU A 325 -12.05 4.72 3.09
CA GLU A 325 -12.89 3.69 3.71
C GLU A 325 -13.36 2.65 2.68
N ILE A 326 -13.80 3.12 1.50
CA ILE A 326 -14.18 2.25 0.38
C ILE A 326 -12.97 1.43 -0.10
N ALA A 327 -11.79 2.05 -0.22
CA ALA A 327 -10.58 1.34 -0.61
C ALA A 327 -10.23 0.24 0.41
N GLN A 328 -10.26 0.55 1.71
CA GLN A 328 -10.01 -0.43 2.79
C GLN A 328 -11.00 -1.59 2.72
N GLN A 329 -12.30 -1.31 2.67
CA GLN A 329 -13.34 -2.33 2.62
C GLN A 329 -13.21 -3.23 1.38
N THR A 330 -13.00 -2.64 0.19
CA THR A 330 -12.84 -3.41 -1.05
C THR A 330 -11.55 -4.22 -1.07
N TYR A 331 -10.47 -3.70 -0.48
CA TYR A 331 -9.21 -4.41 -0.36
C TYR A 331 -9.34 -5.64 0.55
N GLU A 332 -9.87 -5.47 1.75
CA GLU A 332 -10.08 -6.57 2.71
C GLU A 332 -10.99 -7.66 2.15
N ALA A 333 -12.14 -7.27 1.58
CA ALA A 333 -13.08 -8.21 0.96
C ALA A 333 -12.46 -8.92 -0.26
N GLY A 334 -11.76 -8.18 -1.13
CA GLY A 334 -11.09 -8.74 -2.29
C GLY A 334 -10.02 -9.77 -1.91
N ARG A 335 -9.23 -9.48 -0.86
CA ARG A 335 -8.24 -10.43 -0.35
C ARG A 335 -8.88 -11.73 0.13
N ALA A 336 -9.93 -11.64 0.93
CA ALA A 336 -10.63 -12.82 1.43
C ALA A 336 -11.24 -13.64 0.29
N PHE A 337 -11.71 -12.98 -0.78
CA PHE A 337 -12.37 -13.68 -1.89
C PHE A 337 -11.37 -14.37 -2.82
N ASP A 338 -10.18 -13.78 -2.96
CA ASP A 338 -9.11 -14.35 -3.78
C ASP A 338 -8.33 -15.47 -3.07
N ASP A 339 -8.28 -15.44 -1.73
CA ASP A 339 -7.37 -16.27 -0.96
C ASP A 339 -8.07 -17.07 0.15
N PRO A 340 -8.10 -18.41 0.05
CA PRO A 340 -8.67 -19.27 1.08
C PRO A 340 -8.05 -19.10 2.47
N LEU A 341 -6.77 -18.73 2.55
CA LEU A 341 -6.06 -18.56 3.83
C LEU A 341 -6.48 -17.26 4.52
N VAL A 342 -6.71 -16.20 3.75
CA VAL A 342 -7.31 -14.96 4.26
C VAL A 342 -8.77 -15.21 4.65
N MET A 343 -9.53 -15.96 3.84
CA MET A 343 -10.91 -16.33 4.19
C MET A 343 -11.00 -17.14 5.48
N ALA A 344 -10.01 -17.99 5.77
CA ALA A 344 -9.98 -18.80 6.99
C ALA A 344 -10.00 -17.95 8.27
N GLU A 345 -9.41 -16.75 8.24
CA GLU A 345 -9.47 -15.78 9.34
C GLU A 345 -10.91 -15.32 9.59
N TYR A 346 -11.62 -14.90 8.53
CA TYR A 346 -13.03 -14.49 8.62
C TYR A 346 -13.96 -15.64 9.05
N ARG A 347 -13.65 -16.88 8.65
CA ARG A 347 -14.35 -18.08 9.11
C ARG A 347 -14.13 -18.36 10.59
N ALA A 348 -12.90 -18.23 11.08
CA ALA A 348 -12.57 -18.40 12.49
C ALA A 348 -13.23 -17.34 13.39
N GLU A 349 -13.42 -16.12 12.87
CA GLU A 349 -14.12 -15.04 13.55
C GLU A 349 -15.65 -15.18 13.50
N GLY A 350 -16.16 -16.02 12.60
CA GLY A 350 -17.58 -16.30 12.39
C GLY A 350 -18.34 -15.21 11.64
N VAL A 351 -17.62 -14.40 10.85
CA VAL A 351 -18.20 -13.44 9.89
C VAL A 351 -18.19 -14.00 8.45
N ALA A 352 -17.67 -15.21 8.28
CA ALA A 352 -17.83 -16.07 7.12
C ALA A 352 -18.05 -17.52 7.56
N PHE A 353 -18.55 -18.36 6.66
CA PHE A 353 -18.66 -19.79 6.89
C PHE A 353 -18.52 -20.57 5.58
N ALA A 354 -17.98 -21.78 5.66
CA ALA A 354 -17.98 -22.75 4.59
C ALA A 354 -18.60 -24.07 5.06
N GLY A 355 -19.22 -24.80 4.15
CA GLY A 355 -19.90 -26.04 4.50
C GLY A 355 -20.52 -26.75 3.31
N GLU A 356 -21.05 -27.93 3.57
CA GLU A 356 -21.71 -28.76 2.56
C GLU A 356 -23.19 -28.38 2.43
N VAL A 357 -23.67 -28.25 1.21
CA VAL A 357 -25.08 -28.02 0.92
C VAL A 357 -25.85 -29.32 1.14
N VAL A 358 -26.76 -29.34 2.11
CA VAL A 358 -27.54 -30.54 2.47
C VAL A 358 -28.96 -30.53 1.91
N ALA A 359 -29.50 -29.36 1.56
CA ALA A 359 -30.81 -29.23 0.93
C ALA A 359 -30.88 -27.96 0.09
N VAL A 360 -31.61 -28.03 -1.03
CA VAL A 360 -31.82 -26.92 -1.95
C VAL A 360 -33.27 -26.90 -2.41
N GLU A 361 -33.89 -25.72 -2.35
CA GLU A 361 -35.19 -25.44 -2.96
C GLU A 361 -34.99 -24.44 -4.12
N PRO A 362 -34.63 -24.91 -5.33
CA PRO A 362 -34.17 -24.03 -6.40
C PRO A 362 -35.30 -23.18 -7.00
N ASP A 363 -36.51 -23.73 -7.09
CA ASP A 363 -37.67 -23.10 -7.73
C ASP A 363 -38.53 -22.25 -6.80
N ARG A 364 -38.09 -22.06 -5.54
CA ARG A 364 -38.84 -21.31 -4.53
C ARG A 364 -39.11 -19.88 -5.01
N LYS A 365 -40.37 -19.48 -5.01
CA LYS A 365 -40.82 -18.11 -5.35
C LYS A 365 -41.42 -17.43 -4.14
N ILE A 366 -41.02 -16.18 -3.89
CA ILE A 366 -41.62 -15.34 -2.86
C ILE A 366 -42.00 -13.98 -3.43
N ILE A 367 -42.93 -13.30 -2.77
CA ILE A 367 -43.19 -11.88 -2.99
C ILE A 367 -42.32 -11.11 -1.97
N PRO A 368 -41.25 -10.42 -2.39
CA PRO A 368 -40.36 -9.71 -1.48
C PRO A 368 -41.11 -8.55 -0.82
N PRO A 369 -40.67 -8.09 0.36
CA PRO A 369 -41.26 -6.92 1.01
C PRO A 369 -41.34 -5.71 0.05
N GLY A 370 -42.55 -5.13 -0.08
CA GLY A 370 -42.81 -4.03 -1.02
C GLY A 370 -42.98 -4.43 -2.50
N GLY A 371 -42.81 -5.71 -2.82
CA GLY A 371 -43.04 -6.25 -4.15
C GLY A 371 -44.51 -6.58 -4.43
N LYS A 372 -44.88 -6.59 -5.72
CA LYS A 372 -46.23 -7.01 -6.18
C LYS A 372 -46.23 -8.34 -6.94
N ARG A 373 -45.06 -8.86 -7.30
CA ARG A 373 -44.91 -10.04 -8.15
C ARG A 373 -44.02 -11.10 -7.48
N PRO A 374 -44.33 -12.40 -7.65
CA PRO A 374 -43.45 -13.48 -7.22
C PRO A 374 -42.12 -13.43 -7.98
N VAL A 375 -41.01 -13.53 -7.26
CA VAL A 375 -39.66 -13.66 -7.82
C VAL A 375 -38.99 -14.91 -7.26
N VAL A 376 -38.15 -15.54 -8.09
CA VAL A 376 -37.39 -16.74 -7.70
C VAL A 376 -36.34 -16.35 -6.66
N ARG A 377 -36.38 -17.03 -5.52
CA ARG A 377 -35.51 -16.86 -4.34
C ARG A 377 -35.17 -18.25 -3.79
N PRO A 378 -34.19 -18.93 -4.42
CA PRO A 378 -33.74 -20.25 -4.02
C PRO A 378 -33.37 -20.27 -2.55
N LEU A 379 -33.68 -21.37 -1.87
CA LEU A 379 -33.25 -21.62 -0.51
C LEU A 379 -32.14 -22.66 -0.52
N VAL A 380 -31.03 -22.38 0.15
CA VAL A 380 -29.88 -23.28 0.26
C VAL A 380 -29.62 -23.51 1.74
N THR A 381 -29.62 -24.78 2.15
CA THR A 381 -29.30 -25.19 3.52
C THR A 381 -27.88 -25.75 3.54
N VAL A 382 -27.02 -25.14 4.35
CA VAL A 382 -25.59 -25.46 4.43
C VAL A 382 -25.29 -25.99 5.82
N LYS A 383 -24.68 -27.18 5.90
CA LYS A 383 -24.13 -27.73 7.14
C LYS A 383 -22.67 -27.30 7.28
N THR A 384 -22.34 -26.64 8.39
CA THR A 384 -21.00 -26.09 8.66
C THR A 384 -20.52 -26.45 10.06
N ALA A 385 -19.20 -26.58 10.20
CA ALA A 385 -18.52 -26.72 11.48
C ALA A 385 -17.89 -25.40 11.95
N ASP A 386 -17.97 -24.33 11.15
CA ASP A 386 -17.40 -23.04 11.48
C ASP A 386 -18.19 -22.38 12.63
N PRO A 387 -17.51 -21.62 13.50
CA PRO A 387 -18.22 -20.76 14.45
C PRO A 387 -18.99 -19.70 13.66
N LEU A 388 -20.24 -19.42 14.05
CA LEU A 388 -21.08 -18.46 13.33
C LEU A 388 -21.55 -17.33 14.25
N ARG A 389 -21.23 -16.09 13.87
CA ARG A 389 -21.68 -14.86 14.55
C ARG A 389 -22.65 -14.04 13.68
N LEU A 390 -22.97 -14.52 12.49
CA LEU A 390 -23.89 -13.87 11.58
C LEU A 390 -25.34 -14.10 12.02
N ALA A 391 -26.07 -13.01 12.21
CA ALA A 391 -27.49 -13.05 12.57
C ALA A 391 -28.39 -13.23 11.35
N PRO A 392 -29.62 -13.77 11.53
CA PRO A 392 -30.67 -13.69 10.53
C PRO A 392 -30.86 -12.27 9.96
N GLY A 393 -31.11 -12.18 8.67
CA GLY A 393 -31.25 -10.93 7.93
C GLY A 393 -29.94 -10.40 7.32
N LYS A 394 -28.77 -10.91 7.75
CA LYS A 394 -27.47 -10.49 7.20
C LYS A 394 -27.31 -10.88 5.73
N LYS A 395 -26.76 -9.96 4.94
CA LYS A 395 -26.39 -10.20 3.54
C LYS A 395 -25.06 -10.94 3.52
N VAL A 396 -24.95 -11.96 2.67
CA VAL A 396 -23.71 -12.69 2.47
C VAL A 396 -23.44 -12.83 0.98
N LEU A 397 -22.17 -12.87 0.61
CA LEU A 397 -21.72 -13.05 -0.77
C LEU A 397 -20.87 -14.31 -0.87
N SER A 398 -20.87 -14.94 -2.04
CA SER A 398 -20.08 -16.14 -2.31
C SER A 398 -18.81 -15.80 -3.08
N PRO A 399 -17.61 -16.19 -2.60
CA PRO A 399 -16.37 -16.03 -3.34
C PRO A 399 -16.35 -16.82 -4.66
N SER A 400 -16.88 -18.05 -4.67
CA SER A 400 -16.94 -18.89 -5.88
C SER A 400 -17.99 -18.41 -6.88
N ARG A 401 -18.95 -17.60 -6.42
CA ARG A 401 -20.01 -17.00 -7.25
C ARG A 401 -20.15 -15.50 -6.92
N PRO A 402 -19.24 -14.63 -7.39
CA PRO A 402 -19.17 -13.23 -6.95
C PRO A 402 -20.44 -12.39 -7.19
N ARG A 403 -21.29 -12.79 -8.15
CA ARG A 403 -22.57 -12.13 -8.46
C ARG A 403 -23.73 -12.68 -7.62
N GLN A 404 -23.53 -13.78 -6.91
CA GLN A 404 -24.53 -14.39 -6.05
C GLN A 404 -24.55 -13.67 -4.71
N ALA A 405 -25.73 -13.14 -4.38
CA ALA A 405 -25.98 -12.49 -3.10
C ALA A 405 -27.03 -13.27 -2.33
N GLY A 406 -26.66 -13.72 -1.13
CA GLY A 406 -27.52 -14.42 -0.19
C GLY A 406 -27.97 -13.54 0.97
N GLN A 407 -28.98 -14.01 1.69
CA GLN A 407 -29.37 -13.49 2.99
C GLN A 407 -29.61 -14.66 3.94
N ILE A 408 -29.05 -14.59 5.15
CA ILE A 408 -29.24 -15.62 6.16
C ILE A 408 -30.67 -15.52 6.69
N LEU A 409 -31.42 -16.63 6.66
CA LEU A 409 -32.75 -16.72 7.26
C LEU A 409 -32.69 -17.35 8.66
N SER A 410 -31.83 -18.34 8.85
CA SER A 410 -31.58 -18.97 10.15
C SER A 410 -30.16 -19.55 10.20
N ALA A 411 -29.67 -19.71 11.42
CA ALA A 411 -28.30 -20.10 11.74
C ALA A 411 -28.32 -20.83 13.09
N GLU A 412 -28.61 -22.12 13.07
CA GLU A 412 -28.86 -22.94 14.28
C GLU A 412 -28.23 -24.32 14.13
N ASP A 413 -27.68 -24.88 15.22
CA ASP A 413 -27.16 -26.25 15.30
C ASP A 413 -26.22 -26.67 14.15
N GLY A 414 -25.29 -25.79 13.76
CA GLY A 414 -24.35 -26.05 12.66
C GLY A 414 -24.99 -26.07 11.27
N THR A 415 -26.21 -25.55 11.15
CA THR A 415 -26.96 -25.44 9.89
C THR A 415 -27.31 -23.98 9.61
N VAL A 416 -27.00 -23.52 8.40
CA VAL A 416 -27.27 -22.17 7.93
C VAL A 416 -28.20 -22.22 6.74
N VAL A 417 -29.32 -21.51 6.83
CA VAL A 417 -30.27 -21.39 5.74
C VAL A 417 -30.06 -20.05 5.05
N VAL A 418 -29.68 -20.10 3.77
CA VAL A 418 -29.38 -18.92 2.94
C VAL A 418 -30.42 -18.80 1.85
N GLN A 419 -31.09 -17.65 1.79
CA GLN A 419 -31.93 -17.28 0.66
C GLN A 419 -31.11 -16.53 -0.39
N ILE A 420 -31.07 -17.04 -1.62
CA ILE A 420 -30.38 -16.38 -2.73
C ILE A 420 -31.27 -15.26 -3.29
N ASN A 421 -30.79 -14.02 -3.14
CA ASN A 421 -31.48 -12.79 -3.54
C ASN A 421 -31.01 -12.24 -4.90
N GLY A 422 -29.77 -12.54 -5.30
CA GLY A 422 -29.17 -12.11 -6.56
C GLY A 422 -28.27 -13.19 -7.16
N GLY A 423 -27.97 -13.10 -8.46
CA GLY A 423 -27.07 -14.05 -9.14
C GLY A 423 -27.64 -15.45 -9.36
N VAL A 424 -28.97 -15.63 -9.34
CA VAL A 424 -29.61 -16.94 -9.57
C VAL A 424 -29.26 -17.53 -10.96
N LYS A 425 -29.02 -16.66 -11.95
CA LYS A 425 -28.61 -17.07 -13.30
C LYS A 425 -27.18 -17.62 -13.36
N ASP A 426 -26.35 -17.30 -12.36
CA ASP A 426 -24.98 -17.79 -12.26
C ASP A 426 -24.91 -19.18 -11.57
N GLY A 427 -26.08 -19.81 -11.36
CA GLY A 427 -26.23 -21.13 -10.76
C GLY A 427 -26.68 -21.08 -9.30
N VAL A 428 -27.55 -22.03 -8.93
CA VAL A 428 -27.87 -22.33 -7.53
C VAL A 428 -26.95 -23.47 -7.11
N PRO A 429 -26.37 -23.45 -5.90
CA PRO A 429 -25.56 -24.56 -5.40
C PRO A 429 -26.34 -25.87 -5.42
N GLU A 430 -25.63 -26.99 -5.64
CA GLU A 430 -26.21 -28.33 -5.65
C GLU A 430 -26.03 -29.04 -4.30
N VAL A 431 -26.88 -30.02 -3.99
CA VAL A 431 -26.71 -30.86 -2.79
C VAL A 431 -25.40 -31.64 -2.89
N GLY A 432 -24.62 -31.65 -1.81
CA GLY A 432 -23.27 -32.21 -1.73
C GLY A 432 -22.16 -31.22 -2.12
N GLU A 433 -22.49 -30.06 -2.67
CA GLU A 433 -21.50 -29.04 -2.99
C GLU A 433 -20.95 -28.37 -1.72
N THR A 434 -19.63 -28.12 -1.67
CA THR A 434 -19.04 -27.26 -0.64
C THR A 434 -19.10 -25.80 -1.08
N VAL A 435 -19.77 -24.97 -0.29
CA VAL A 435 -19.93 -23.53 -0.53
C VAL A 435 -19.27 -22.72 0.56
N CYS A 436 -18.93 -21.46 0.24
CA CYS A 436 -18.47 -20.46 1.20
C CYS A 436 -19.29 -19.18 1.03
N TYR A 437 -19.66 -18.57 2.15
CA TYR A 437 -20.38 -17.30 2.22
C TYR A 437 -19.75 -16.39 3.28
N ALA A 438 -19.68 -15.09 2.99
CA ALA A 438 -19.10 -14.09 3.89
C ALA A 438 -19.93 -12.79 3.93
N ASP A 439 -20.01 -12.14 5.10
CA ASP A 439 -20.53 -10.76 5.26
C ASP A 439 -19.45 -9.74 4.90
N LEU A 440 -18.98 -9.82 3.65
CA LEU A 440 -17.96 -8.94 3.07
C LEU A 440 -18.49 -8.38 1.75
N ASP A 441 -18.16 -7.12 1.45
CA ASP A 441 -18.61 -6.44 0.24
C ASP A 441 -17.42 -5.95 -0.63
N PRO A 442 -17.02 -6.72 -1.65
CA PRO A 442 -15.94 -6.33 -2.55
C PRO A 442 -16.31 -5.18 -3.50
N SER A 443 -17.58 -4.74 -3.52
CA SER A 443 -18.02 -3.59 -4.33
C SER A 443 -17.80 -2.25 -3.64
N GLY A 444 -17.54 -2.24 -2.33
CA GLY A 444 -17.22 -1.02 -1.58
C GLY A 444 -18.42 -0.16 -1.20
N GLY A 445 -19.64 -0.72 -1.27
CA GLY A 445 -20.85 -0.04 -0.83
C GLY A 445 -21.18 1.24 -1.62
N ARG A 446 -22.08 2.05 -1.05
CA ARG A 446 -22.56 3.29 -1.65
C ARG A 446 -21.80 4.47 -1.05
N ARG A 447 -21.28 5.35 -1.91
CA ARG A 447 -20.71 6.63 -1.49
C ARG A 447 -21.79 7.50 -0.82
N PRO A 448 -21.50 8.10 0.35
CA PRO A 448 -22.41 9.08 0.94
C PRO A 448 -22.56 10.28 -0.01
N PRO A 449 -23.78 10.83 -0.17
CA PRO A 449 -23.96 12.06 -0.92
C PRO A 449 -23.33 13.21 -0.13
N LEU A 450 -22.23 13.76 -0.66
CA LEU A 450 -21.56 14.94 -0.09
C LEU A 450 -21.94 16.19 -0.91
N PRO A 451 -22.09 17.37 -0.28
CA PRO A 451 -22.45 18.60 -0.98
C PRO A 451 -21.38 19.04 -2.00
N ALA A 452 -21.74 20.00 -2.85
CA ALA A 452 -20.77 20.70 -3.69
C ALA A 452 -19.83 21.57 -2.82
N LEU A 453 -18.69 22.02 -3.37
CA LEU A 453 -17.72 22.84 -2.61
C LEU A 453 -18.35 24.18 -2.22
N GLU A 454 -19.17 24.74 -3.10
CA GLU A 454 -19.90 25.99 -2.97
C GLU A 454 -21.03 25.91 -1.92
N GLU A 455 -21.40 24.69 -1.53
CA GLU A 455 -22.43 24.39 -0.54
C GLU A 455 -21.83 23.92 0.80
N THR A 456 -20.52 24.12 0.99
CA THR A 456 -19.84 23.74 2.24
C THR A 456 -20.51 24.45 3.43
N PRO A 457 -20.99 23.72 4.46
CA PRO A 457 -21.69 24.34 5.59
C PRO A 457 -20.80 25.34 6.35
N TRP A 458 -21.39 26.42 6.86
CA TRP A 458 -20.68 27.43 7.67
C TRP A 458 -20.02 26.83 8.92
N THR A 459 -20.59 25.75 9.47
CA THR A 459 -20.02 24.99 10.59
C THR A 459 -18.68 24.33 10.28
N HIS A 460 -18.32 24.25 8.99
CA HIS A 460 -17.08 23.67 8.49
C HIS A 460 -16.24 24.71 7.72
N GLY A 461 -16.46 26.00 7.98
CA GLY A 461 -15.71 27.11 7.37
C GLY A 461 -16.39 27.78 6.18
N GLY A 462 -17.54 27.27 5.72
CA GLY A 462 -18.23 27.81 4.55
C GLY A 462 -17.54 27.44 3.22
N PRO A 463 -18.02 27.99 2.09
CA PRO A 463 -17.40 27.75 0.78
C PRO A 463 -15.92 28.16 0.79
N PRO A 464 -15.00 27.25 0.40
CA PRO A 464 -13.58 27.56 0.41
C PRO A 464 -13.25 28.64 -0.63
N GLN A 465 -12.31 29.52 -0.30
CA GLN A 465 -11.70 30.40 -1.30
C GLN A 465 -10.81 29.57 -2.25
N GLU A 466 -10.61 30.06 -3.46
CA GLU A 466 -9.66 29.47 -4.39
C GLU A 466 -8.25 29.51 -3.77
N TYR A 467 -7.58 28.34 -3.74
CA TYR A 467 -6.24 28.24 -3.19
C TYR A 467 -5.23 28.85 -4.14
N VAL A 468 -4.41 29.78 -3.66
CA VAL A 468 -3.28 30.36 -4.40
C VAL A 468 -2.02 30.08 -3.59
N PRO A 469 -1.04 29.32 -4.12
CA PRO A 469 0.22 29.06 -3.44
C PRO A 469 0.97 30.35 -3.11
N THR A 470 1.53 30.42 -1.91
CA THR A 470 2.29 31.56 -1.41
C THR A 470 3.72 31.16 -1.05
N ASP A 471 4.61 32.13 -0.84
CA ASP A 471 5.97 31.85 -0.37
C ASP A 471 5.97 31.19 1.04
N GLU A 472 4.91 31.40 1.84
CA GLU A 472 4.72 30.69 3.12
C GLU A 472 4.51 29.18 2.92
N ASP A 473 3.93 28.75 1.79
CA ASP A 473 3.78 27.32 1.48
C ASP A 473 5.14 26.65 1.20
N ALA A 474 6.15 27.43 0.80
CA ALA A 474 7.53 26.98 0.66
C ALA A 474 8.32 27.03 1.99
N GLN A 475 7.77 27.69 3.02
CA GLN A 475 8.30 27.74 4.39
C GLN A 475 7.69 26.62 5.23
N GLU A 476 8.23 25.41 5.12
CA GLU A 476 8.10 24.45 6.21
C GLU A 476 9.12 24.82 7.30
N ALA A 477 8.89 24.44 8.57
CA ALA A 477 9.75 24.77 9.73
C ALA A 477 11.20 24.19 9.65
N TRP A 478 11.59 23.80 8.46
CA TRP A 478 12.73 23.01 8.03
C TRP A 478 13.61 23.83 7.07
N SER A 479 13.28 25.12 6.83
CA SER A 479 14.08 26.10 6.08
C SER A 479 15.12 26.80 6.95
#